data_AF-A0A077Q4H6-F1
#
_entry.id   AF-A0A077Q4H6-F1
#
_cell.length_a   1.000
_cell.length_b   1.000
_cell.length_c   1.000
_cell.angle_alpha   90.00
_cell.angle_beta   90.00
_cell.angle_gamma   90.00
#
_symmetry.space_group_name_H-M   'P 1'
#
loop_
_entity.id
_entity.type
_entity.pdbx_description
1 polymer ?
#
loop_
_entity_poly.entity_id
_entity_poly.type
_entity_poly.pdbx_seq_one_letter_code
_entity_poly.pdbx_strand_id
1 'polypeptide(L)'
;MPLKLPPVVTRFIDGSLLIRDDIGESPCEVYSFNRGNDRFFVKVSPAIYAPTTFSVLREARILEWLDERLNVPEVVVVAQNEDLF
;
A
#
# COMPACT_ATOMS: atom_id res chain seq x y z
N MET A 1 5.24 -8.47 14.39
CA MET A 1 4.91 -7.11 14.89
C MET A 1 3.58 -6.70 14.29
N PRO A 2 2.70 -5.99 15.01
CA PRO A 2 1.50 -5.43 14.41
C PRO A 2 1.88 -4.40 13.34
N LEU A 3 1.28 -4.50 12.16
CA LEU A 3 1.48 -3.57 11.06
C LEU A 3 1.00 -2.17 11.50
N LYS A 4 1.92 -1.21 11.64
CA LYS A 4 1.58 0.18 12.02
C LYS A 4 1.32 1.01 10.77
N LEU A 5 0.04 1.19 10.45
CA LEU A 5 -0.41 1.97 9.31
C LEU A 5 -0.72 3.43 9.68
N PRO A 6 -0.49 4.39 8.76
CA PRO A 6 -0.91 5.77 8.95
C PRO A 6 -2.43 5.88 9.22
N PRO A 7 -2.89 6.87 10.02
CA PRO A 7 -4.30 6.98 10.40
C PRO A 7 -5.29 7.01 9.22
N VAL A 8 -4.91 7.65 8.10
CA VAL A 8 -5.75 7.71 6.90
C VAL A 8 -5.95 6.33 6.26
N VAL A 9 -4.92 5.48 6.25
CA VAL A 9 -5.00 4.11 5.74
C VAL A 9 -5.82 3.24 6.68
N THR A 10 -5.60 3.37 8.00
CA THR A 10 -6.38 2.63 9.01
C THR A 10 -7.87 2.95 8.93
N ARG A 11 -8.23 4.24 8.75
CA ARG A 11 -9.62 4.67 8.56
C ARG A 11 -10.23 4.12 7.26
N PHE A 12 -9.44 4.00 6.20
CA PHE A 12 -9.91 3.43 4.94
C PHE A 12 -10.17 1.92 5.02
N ILE A 13 -9.31 1.19 5.74
CA ILE A 13 -9.47 -0.26 5.99
C ILE A 13 -10.69 -0.54 6.87
N ASP A 14 -11.02 0.38 7.79
CA ASP A 14 -12.24 0.34 8.62
C ASP A 14 -12.45 -0.99 9.36
N GLY A 15 -11.36 -1.52 9.95
CA GLY A 15 -11.40 -2.77 10.70
C GLY A 15 -11.52 -4.05 9.85
N SER A 16 -11.49 -3.94 8.52
CA SER A 16 -11.46 -5.11 7.63
C SER A 16 -10.28 -6.02 7.93
N LEU A 17 -10.50 -7.34 7.84
CA LEU A 17 -9.46 -8.33 8.07
C LEU A 17 -8.40 -8.26 6.96
N LEU A 18 -7.16 -7.94 7.35
CA LEU A 18 -6.00 -8.00 6.45
C LEU A 18 -5.47 -9.43 6.37
N ILE A 19 -5.43 -9.98 5.15
CA ILE A 19 -4.83 -11.28 4.84
C ILE A 19 -3.48 -11.01 4.18
N ARG A 20 -2.40 -11.52 4.77
CA ARG A 20 -1.05 -11.41 4.18
C ARG A 20 -0.98 -12.15 2.85
N ASP A 21 -0.37 -11.53 1.86
CA ASP A 21 -0.03 -12.16 0.59
C ASP A 21 1.44 -12.61 0.65
N ASP A 22 1.67 -13.92 0.51
CA ASP A 22 2.98 -14.56 0.61
C ASP A 22 3.59 -14.93 -0.75
N ILE A 23 2.98 -14.50 -1.86
CA ILE A 23 3.49 -14.80 -3.22
C ILE A 23 4.69 -13.89 -3.58
N GLY A 24 4.77 -12.69 -3.02
CA GLY A 24 5.77 -11.68 -3.41
C GLY A 24 7.18 -11.92 -2.87
N GLU A 25 8.18 -11.89 -3.75
CA GLU A 25 9.61 -11.97 -3.40
C GLU A 25 10.24 -10.59 -3.08
N SER A 26 9.45 -9.52 -3.15
CA SER A 26 9.92 -8.16 -2.87
C SER A 26 10.13 -7.96 -1.36
N PRO A 27 10.95 -6.97 -0.94
CA PRO A 27 11.10 -6.63 0.47
C PRO A 27 9.88 -5.87 1.06
N CYS A 28 8.81 -5.70 0.28
CA CYS A 28 7.57 -5.06 0.72
C CYS A 28 6.60 -6.10 1.28
N GLU A 29 5.85 -5.71 2.29
CA GLU A 29 4.73 -6.50 2.79
C GLU A 29 3.46 -6.15 2.00
N VAL A 30 2.75 -7.17 1.53
CA VAL A 30 1.48 -7.02 0.82
C VAL A 30 0.38 -7.71 1.61
N TYR A 31 -0.76 -7.03 1.73
CA TYR A 31 -1.96 -7.55 2.35
C TYR A 31 -3.14 -7.33 1.41
N SER A 32 -4.17 -8.17 1.52
CA SER A 32 -5.45 -7.94 0.86
C SER A 32 -6.60 -7.95 1.86
N PHE A 33 -7.67 -7.23 1.55
CA PHE A 33 -8.91 -7.22 2.30
C PHE A 33 -10.09 -6.92 1.39
N ASN A 34 -11.30 -7.23 1.86
CA ASN A 34 -12.54 -6.92 1.15
C ASN A 34 -13.27 -5.79 1.87
N ARG A 35 -13.84 -4.86 1.11
CA ARG A 35 -14.75 -3.83 1.60
C ARG A 35 -15.91 -3.68 0.63
N GLY A 36 -17.11 -4.02 1.07
CA GLY A 36 -18.24 -4.21 0.17
C GLY A 36 -17.99 -5.38 -0.78
N ASN A 37 -18.18 -5.16 -2.08
CA ASN A 37 -17.91 -6.16 -3.12
C ASN A 37 -16.51 -6.05 -3.73
N ASP A 38 -15.72 -5.08 -3.29
CA ASP A 38 -14.41 -4.78 -3.86
C ASP A 38 -13.30 -5.41 -3.02
N ARG A 39 -12.24 -5.85 -3.72
CA ARG A 39 -11.02 -6.35 -3.11
C ARG A 39 -9.93 -5.30 -3.23
N PHE A 40 -9.32 -4.98 -2.10
CA PHE A 40 -8.25 -3.98 -2.00
C PHE A 40 -6.93 -4.66 -1.62
N PHE A 41 -5.84 -3.98 -1.96
CA PHE A 41 -4.49 -4.37 -1.58
C PHE A 41 -3.81 -3.23 -0.82
N VAL A 42 -3.06 -3.60 0.22
CA VAL A 42 -2.22 -2.70 1.00
C VAL A 42 -0.78 -3.15 0.82
N LYS A 43 0.07 -2.28 0.30
CA LYS A 43 1.49 -2.54 0.12
C LYS A 43 2.32 -1.57 0.94
N VAL A 44 3.29 -2.08 1.70
CA VAL A 44 4.11 -1.30 2.61
C VAL A 44 5.58 -1.59 2.34
N SER A 45 6.38 -0.55 2.11
CA SER A 45 7.85 -0.64 2.07
C SER A 45 8.47 0.01 3.30
N PRO A 46 9.48 -0.61 3.92
CA PRO A 46 10.32 0.05 4.91
C PRO A 46 10.96 1.36 4.42
N ALA A 47 11.15 2.32 5.32
CA ALA A 47 11.68 3.66 4.99
C ALA A 47 13.07 3.62 4.32
N ILE A 48 13.92 2.63 4.65
CA ILE A 48 15.23 2.43 4.01
C ILE A 48 15.13 2.22 2.48
N TYR A 49 13.99 1.75 1.99
CA TYR A 49 13.75 1.57 0.55
C TYR A 49 13.20 2.81 -0.16
N ALA A 50 12.93 3.91 0.56
CA ALA A 50 12.42 5.15 0.00
C ALA A 50 13.23 5.70 -1.21
N PRO A 51 14.58 5.65 -1.25
CA PRO A 51 15.34 6.13 -2.41
C PRO A 51 15.44 5.11 -3.56
N THR A 52 14.84 3.93 -3.42
CA THR A 52 14.97 2.82 -4.38
C THR A 52 13.71 2.64 -5.23
N THR A 53 13.76 1.70 -6.17
CA THR A 53 12.59 1.27 -6.94
C THR A 53 11.59 0.42 -6.13
N PHE A 54 11.95 -0.01 -4.91
CA PHE A 54 11.03 -0.70 -4.00
C PHE A 54 10.14 0.26 -3.19
N SER A 55 10.32 1.57 -3.33
CA SER A 55 9.50 2.57 -2.65
C SER A 55 8.05 2.51 -3.13
N VAL A 56 7.10 2.19 -2.21
CA VAL A 56 5.67 2.21 -2.54
C VAL A 56 5.16 3.61 -2.89
N LEU A 57 5.81 4.67 -2.40
CA LEU A 57 5.51 6.04 -2.80
C LEU A 57 5.88 6.29 -4.27
N ARG A 58 7.00 5.71 -4.73
CA ARG A 58 7.39 5.78 -6.14
C ARG A 58 6.43 4.96 -6.99
N GLU A 59 6.08 3.75 -6.56
CA GLU A 59 5.11 2.89 -7.25
C GLU A 59 3.75 3.60 -7.40
N ALA A 60 3.22 4.20 -6.34
CA ALA A 60 1.97 4.95 -6.39
C ALA A 60 2.00 6.08 -7.43
N ARG A 61 3.08 6.88 -7.47
CA ARG A 61 3.25 7.94 -8.48
C ARG A 61 3.28 7.39 -9.92
N ILE A 62 3.86 6.21 -10.12
CA ILE A 62 3.87 5.57 -11.43
C ILE A 62 2.49 5.04 -11.79
N LEU A 63 1.74 4.46 -10.85
CA LEU A 63 0.36 4.02 -11.07
C LEU A 63 -0.55 5.21 -11.43
N GLU A 64 -0.46 6.31 -10.70
CA GLU A 64 -1.19 7.56 -11.00
C GLU A 64 -0.81 8.13 -12.38
N TRP A 65 0.47 8.07 -12.75
CA TRP A 65 0.91 8.51 -14.08
C TRP A 65 0.44 7.56 -15.19
N LEU A 66 0.31 6.27 -14.91
CA LEU A 66 -0.18 5.26 -15.87
C LEU A 66 -1.69 5.21 -15.97
N ASP A 67 -2.41 5.86 -15.05
CA ASP A 67 -3.86 5.95 -15.10
C ASP A 67 -4.30 6.53 -16.45
N GLU A 68 -5.41 6.00 -16.96
CA GLU A 68 -5.95 6.25 -18.30
C GLU A 68 -5.05 5.84 -19.50
N ARG A 69 -3.81 5.36 -19.25
CA ARG A 69 -2.86 4.95 -20.31
C ARG A 69 -2.69 3.44 -20.41
N LEU A 70 -2.70 2.76 -19.27
CA LEU A 70 -2.66 1.32 -19.16
C LEU A 70 -3.72 0.85 -18.17
N ASN A 71 -4.13 -0.41 -18.30
CA ASN A 71 -5.00 -1.04 -17.31
C ASN A 71 -4.18 -1.36 -16.05
N VAL A 72 -4.12 -0.41 -15.12
CA VAL A 72 -3.39 -0.50 -13.85
C VAL A 72 -4.35 -0.39 -12.66
N PRO A 73 -3.99 -0.90 -11.48
CA PRO A 73 -4.78 -0.70 -10.27
C PRO A 73 -4.92 0.78 -9.90
N GLU A 74 -6.11 1.18 -9.47
CA GLU A 74 -6.38 2.52 -8.92
C GLU A 74 -5.64 2.74 -7.60
N VAL A 75 -5.06 3.93 -7.43
CA VAL A 75 -4.45 4.36 -6.17
C VAL A 75 -5.49 5.06 -5.32
N VAL A 76 -5.98 4.37 -4.28
CA VAL A 76 -7.07 4.90 -3.44
C VAL A 76 -6.57 5.76 -2.28
N VAL A 77 -5.49 5.34 -1.61
CA VAL A 77 -4.89 6.07 -0.48
C VAL A 77 -3.38 5.86 -0.49
N VAL A 78 -2.62 6.95 -0.34
CA VAL A 78 -1.17 6.93 -0.14
C VAL A 78 -0.84 7.71 1.12
N ALA A 79 0.00 7.13 1.98
CA ALA A 79 0.49 7.81 3.16
C ALA A 79 1.85 7.27 3.57
N GLN A 80 2.60 8.12 4.27
CA GLN A 80 3.82 7.75 4.96
C GLN A 80 3.58 7.93 6.46
N ASN A 81 4.19 7.10 7.30
CA ASN A 81 4.24 7.39 8.72
C ASN A 81 5.12 8.64 8.90
N GLU A 82 4.59 9.69 9.52
CA GLU A 82 5.44 10.79 9.98
C GLU A 82 6.46 10.22 10.97
N ASP A 83 7.74 10.49 10.75
CA ASP A 83 8.76 10.21 11.75
C ASP A 83 8.40 11.05 12.98
N LEU A 84 7.94 10.39 14.04
CA LEU A 84 7.88 11.00 15.37
C LEU A 84 9.34 11.20 15.80
N PHE A 85 9.86 12.41 15.58
CA PHE A 85 11.12 12.89 16.17
C PHE A 85 11.04 12.87 17.70
#